data_AF-A0A6N7AYZ2-F1
#
_entry.id   AF-A0A6N7AYZ2-F1
#
_cell.length_a   1.000
_cell.length_b   1.000
_cell.length_c   1.000
_cell.angle_alpha   90.00
_cell.angle_beta   90.00
_cell.angle_gamma   90.00
#
_symmetry.space_group_name_H-M   'P 1'
#
loop_
_entity.id
_entity.type
_entity.pdbx_description
1 polymer ?
#
loop_
_entity_poly.entity_id
_entity_poly.type
_entity_poly.pdbx_seq_one_letter_code
_entity_poly.pdbx_strand_id
1 'polypeptide(L)'
;LTGGAAAAFLATGSAAASLPTVLGSFGVKVGGTIVIGQTMDRVNDAAQKYGAEAYGGLNGYKAIERTFGGVIAQAIGLVDNAAWLLNKMMLSYRVIDIGLDPKKTYGSISYSMEKLLLFLSQYNDVVR
;
A
#
# COMPACT_ATOMS: atom_id res chain seq x y z
N LEU A 1 -31.60 -27.56 10.88
CA LEU A 1 -30.34 -28.11 10.34
C LEU A 1 -30.49 -28.08 8.82
N THR A 2 -30.17 -26.95 8.18
CA THR A 2 -28.87 -26.63 7.53
C THR A 2 -28.66 -27.51 6.28
N GLY A 3 -28.36 -26.98 5.09
CA GLY A 3 -27.76 -25.69 4.78
C GLY A 3 -28.00 -25.26 3.34
N GLY A 4 -27.84 -23.96 3.13
CA GLY A 4 -28.03 -23.28 1.86
C GLY A 4 -26.91 -23.53 0.87
N ALA A 5 -27.29 -23.50 -0.40
CA ALA A 5 -26.40 -23.52 -1.55
C ALA A 5 -25.60 -22.21 -1.63
N ALA A 6 -24.27 -22.31 -1.62
CA ALA A 6 -23.38 -21.21 -1.97
C ALA A 6 -23.24 -21.15 -3.49
N ALA A 7 -23.74 -20.07 -4.09
CA ALA A 7 -23.61 -19.79 -5.51
C ALA A 7 -22.14 -19.49 -5.87
N ALA A 8 -21.69 -20.10 -6.95
CA ALA A 8 -20.36 -19.99 -7.52
C ALA A 8 -20.07 -18.56 -8.03
N PHE A 9 -18.92 -18.01 -7.65
CA PHE A 9 -18.36 -16.82 -8.28
C PHE A 9 -17.36 -17.27 -9.36
N LEU A 10 -17.76 -17.13 -10.63
CA LEU A 10 -16.90 -17.36 -11.79
C LEU A 10 -15.77 -16.33 -11.83
N ALA A 11 -14.55 -16.76 -11.52
CA ALA A 11 -13.33 -16.02 -11.82
C ALA A 11 -12.73 -16.56 -13.12
N THR A 12 -13.04 -15.90 -14.24
CA THR A 12 -12.37 -16.14 -15.53
C THR A 12 -11.09 -15.31 -15.63
N GLY A 13 -9.95 -16.00 -15.68
CA GLY A 13 -8.64 -15.53 -16.18
C GLY A 13 -7.98 -14.43 -15.33
N SER A 14 -6.81 -14.64 -14.74
CA SER A 14 -5.53 -14.80 -15.45
C SER A 14 -4.46 -15.23 -14.43
N ALA A 15 -3.50 -16.04 -14.87
CA ALA A 15 -2.47 -16.70 -14.08
C ALA A 15 -1.87 -15.85 -12.92
N ALA A 16 -2.36 -16.08 -11.70
CA ALA A 16 -1.63 -15.77 -10.49
C ALA A 16 -0.44 -16.74 -10.42
N ALA A 17 0.74 -16.25 -10.78
CA ALA A 17 1.98 -16.97 -10.53
C ALA A 17 2.04 -17.30 -9.03
N SER A 18 2.02 -18.60 -8.72
CA SER A 18 2.08 -19.15 -7.38
C SER A 18 3.41 -18.78 -6.72
N LEU A 19 3.41 -17.68 -5.96
CA LEU A 19 4.43 -17.43 -4.95
C LEU A 19 4.24 -18.41 -3.78
N PRO A 20 5.33 -18.88 -3.15
CA PRO A 20 5.35 -20.18 -2.48
C PRO A 20 4.40 -20.21 -1.28
N THR A 21 3.56 -21.24 -1.28
CA THR A 21 2.66 -21.73 -0.22
C THR A 21 3.35 -22.00 1.14
N VAL A 22 4.61 -21.63 1.33
CA VAL A 22 5.42 -21.94 2.53
C VAL A 22 5.05 -21.08 3.74
N LEU A 23 4.31 -19.98 3.56
CA LEU A 23 3.75 -19.19 4.68
C LEU A 23 2.32 -19.61 5.09
N GLY A 24 1.71 -20.56 4.37
CA GLY A 24 0.30 -20.96 4.57
C GLY A 24 0.04 -21.94 5.72
N SER A 25 1.07 -22.38 6.45
CA SER A 25 0.94 -23.40 7.51
C SER A 25 0.83 -22.83 8.93
N PHE A 26 0.88 -21.51 9.09
CA PHE A 26 0.52 -20.82 10.32
C PHE A 26 -0.58 -19.83 9.96
N GLY A 27 -1.71 -19.83 10.66
CA GLY A 27 -2.95 -19.10 10.31
C GLY A 27 -2.89 -17.57 10.30
N VAL A 28 -1.77 -16.98 9.86
CA VAL A 28 -1.62 -15.56 9.57
C VAL A 28 -2.29 -15.30 8.22
N LYS A 29 -3.48 -14.68 8.23
CA LYS A 29 -4.00 -14.01 7.03
C LYS A 29 -3.04 -12.88 6.69
N VAL A 30 -2.12 -13.13 5.77
CA VAL A 30 -1.37 -12.06 5.12
C VAL A 30 -2.39 -11.28 4.30
N GLY A 31 -2.46 -9.97 4.51
CA GLY A 31 -3.23 -9.07 3.65
C GLY A 31 -2.72 -9.13 2.21
N GLY A 32 -3.30 -8.33 1.32
CA GLY A 32 -2.76 -8.20 -0.04
C GLY A 32 -1.30 -7.71 -0.07
N THR A 33 -0.79 -7.43 -1.26
CA THR A 33 0.52 -6.79 -1.41
C THR A 33 0.32 -5.32 -1.74
N ILE A 34 1.11 -4.43 -1.13
CA ILE A 34 1.18 -3.01 -1.49
C ILE A 34 2.57 -2.65 -2.02
N VAL A 35 2.64 -1.63 -2.86
CA VAL A 35 3.90 -1.03 -3.32
C VAL A 35 4.02 0.38 -2.78
N ILE A 36 5.19 0.70 -2.25
CA ILE A 36 5.59 2.06 -1.87
C ILE A 36 6.85 2.45 -2.61
N GLY A 37 7.11 3.75 -2.76
CA GLY A 37 8.25 4.20 -3.54
C GLY A 37 8.20 5.68 -3.87
N GLN A 38 9.34 6.20 -4.33
CA GLN A 38 9.37 7.55 -4.86
C GLN A 38 8.85 7.57 -6.30
N THR A 39 7.98 8.56 -6.56
CA THR A 39 7.30 8.81 -7.85
C THR A 39 6.16 7.83 -8.13
N MET A 40 4.93 8.34 -8.13
CA MET A 40 3.72 7.51 -8.25
C MET A 40 3.64 6.74 -9.57
N ASP A 41 4.15 7.27 -10.67
CA ASP A 41 4.17 6.55 -11.95
C ASP A 41 4.95 5.24 -11.82
N ARG A 42 6.13 5.28 -11.19
CA ARG A 42 6.95 4.09 -10.93
C ARG A 42 6.25 3.12 -9.98
N VAL A 43 5.59 3.67 -8.96
CA VAL A 43 4.85 2.87 -7.97
C VAL A 43 3.68 2.16 -8.66
N ASN A 44 2.93 2.84 -9.51
CA ASN A 44 1.80 2.28 -10.25
C ASN A 44 2.26 1.21 -11.26
N ASP A 45 3.36 1.45 -11.98
CA ASP A 45 3.95 0.46 -12.89
C ASP A 45 4.37 -0.80 -12.14
N ALA A 46 5.04 -0.64 -11.00
CA ALA A 46 5.42 -1.75 -10.14
C ALA A 46 4.20 -2.46 -9.55
N ALA A 47 3.19 -1.72 -9.08
CA ALA A 47 1.96 -2.26 -8.53
C ALA A 47 1.24 -3.16 -9.56
N GLN A 48 1.11 -2.70 -10.81
CA GLN A 48 0.56 -3.51 -11.89
C GLN A 48 1.40 -4.77 -12.15
N LYS A 49 2.73 -4.62 -12.18
CA LYS A 49 3.66 -5.75 -12.41
C LYS A 49 3.56 -6.83 -11.32
N TYR A 50 3.36 -6.43 -10.06
CA TYR A 50 3.32 -7.34 -8.91
C TYR A 50 1.90 -7.75 -8.50
N GLY A 51 0.86 -7.28 -9.18
CA GLY A 51 -0.53 -7.50 -8.76
C GLY A 51 -0.82 -6.92 -7.37
N ALA A 52 -0.18 -5.78 -7.05
CA ALA A 52 -0.21 -5.13 -5.76
C ALA A 52 -1.00 -3.81 -5.82
N GLU A 53 -1.37 -3.29 -4.65
CA GLU A 53 -2.05 -2.01 -4.52
C GLU A 53 -1.05 -0.85 -4.34
N ALA A 54 -1.40 0.32 -4.85
CA ALA A 54 -0.66 1.57 -4.63
C ALA A 54 -1.59 2.60 -4.00
N TYR A 55 -1.02 3.57 -3.29
CA TYR A 55 -1.80 4.68 -2.75
C TYR A 55 -2.41 5.52 -3.88
N GLY A 56 -3.74 5.68 -3.87
CA GLY A 56 -4.48 6.35 -4.95
C GLY A 56 -4.50 7.89 -4.87
N GLY A 57 -3.92 8.48 -3.83
CA GLY A 57 -4.03 9.92 -3.57
C GLY A 57 -5.28 10.29 -2.76
N LEU A 58 -5.23 11.49 -2.18
CA LEU A 58 -6.34 12.05 -1.40
C LEU A 58 -7.52 12.39 -2.32
N ASN A 59 -8.69 11.84 -2.01
CA ASN A 59 -9.91 12.19 -2.72
C ASN A 59 -10.27 13.67 -2.47
N GLY A 60 -10.55 14.41 -3.55
CA GLY A 60 -10.86 15.84 -3.46
C GLY A 60 -9.64 16.75 -3.24
N TYR A 61 -8.40 16.25 -3.40
CA TYR A 61 -7.18 17.05 -3.25
C TYR A 61 -7.26 18.42 -3.95
N LYS A 62 -7.69 18.45 -5.22
CA LYS A 62 -7.81 19.70 -6.01
C LYS A 62 -8.82 20.69 -5.43
N ALA A 63 -9.90 20.20 -4.81
CA ALA A 63 -10.89 21.05 -4.18
C ALA A 63 -10.36 21.67 -2.88
N ILE A 64 -9.64 20.87 -2.08
CA ILE A 64 -8.96 21.31 -0.86
C ILE A 64 -7.87 22.32 -1.21
N GLU A 65 -7.04 22.04 -2.20
CA GLU A 65 -6.00 22.93 -2.70
C GLU A 65 -6.57 24.28 -3.14
N ARG A 66 -7.69 24.29 -3.87
CA ARG A 66 -8.35 25.52 -4.29
C ARG A 66 -8.91 26.33 -3.12
N THR A 67 -9.41 25.67 -2.07
CA THR A 67 -10.13 26.32 -0.97
C THR A 67 -9.18 26.78 0.14
N PHE A 68 -8.18 25.96 0.47
CA PHE A 68 -7.31 26.12 1.63
C PHE A 68 -5.83 26.34 1.25
N GLY A 69 -5.50 26.23 -0.04
CA GLY A 69 -4.13 26.39 -0.54
C GLY A 69 -3.33 25.09 -0.56
N GLY A 70 -2.25 25.10 -1.37
CA GLY A 70 -1.44 23.91 -1.63
C GLY A 70 -0.73 23.34 -0.40
N VAL A 71 -0.32 24.18 0.56
CA VAL A 71 0.37 23.72 1.78
C VAL A 71 -0.56 22.85 2.64
N ILE A 72 -1.81 23.29 2.83
CA ILE A 72 -2.80 22.55 3.61
C ILE A 72 -3.18 21.26 2.88
N ALA A 73 -3.39 21.32 1.56
CA ALA A 73 -3.68 20.12 0.76
C ALA A 73 -2.55 19.09 0.83
N GLN A 74 -1.28 19.53 0.77
CA GLN A 74 -0.12 18.64 0.92
C GLN A 74 -0.05 18.00 2.30
N ALA A 75 -0.28 18.77 3.37
CA ALA A 75 -0.28 18.24 4.74
C ALA A 75 -1.37 17.18 4.93
N ILE A 76 -2.60 17.47 4.47
CA ILE A 76 -3.72 16.51 4.56
C ILE A 76 -3.42 15.27 3.71
N GLY A 77 -2.88 15.44 2.50
CA GLY A 77 -2.50 14.30 1.64
C GLY A 77 -1.40 13.44 2.26
N LEU A 78 -0.45 14.03 2.98
CA LEU A 78 0.57 13.29 3.72
C LEU A 78 -0.05 12.42 4.83
N VAL A 79 -0.98 13.00 5.60
CA VAL A 79 -1.67 12.29 6.69
C VAL A 79 -2.56 11.18 6.15
N ASP A 80 -3.27 11.42 5.05
CA ASP A 80 -4.12 10.41 4.41
C ASP A 80 -3.29 9.23 3.88
N ASN A 81 -2.16 9.49 3.23
CA ASN A 81 -1.23 8.44 2.82
C ASN A 81 -0.68 7.64 4.02
N ALA A 82 -0.28 8.34 5.10
CA ALA A 82 0.18 7.72 6.34
C ALA A 82 -0.89 6.80 6.95
N ALA A 83 -2.13 7.27 7.01
CA ALA A 83 -3.26 6.51 7.54
C ALA A 83 -3.57 5.27 6.68
N TRP A 84 -3.54 5.43 5.36
CA TRP A 84 -3.69 4.31 4.43
C TRP A 84 -2.61 3.25 4.65
N LEU A 85 -1.34 3.65 4.74
CA LEU A 85 -0.23 2.73 4.95
C LEU A 85 -0.32 2.03 6.32
N LEU A 86 -0.61 2.77 7.39
CA LEU A 86 -0.82 2.21 8.73
C LEU A 86 -1.92 1.16 8.74
N ASN A 87 -3.06 1.44 8.11
CA ASN A 87 -4.15 0.48 8.01
C ASN A 87 -3.74 -0.79 7.26
N LYS A 88 -2.96 -0.67 6.17
CA LYS A 88 -2.45 -1.83 5.43
C LYS A 88 -1.46 -2.66 6.25
N MET A 89 -0.58 -2.00 7.02
CA MET A 89 0.33 -2.67 7.95
C MET A 89 -0.42 -3.40 9.07
N MET A 90 -1.44 -2.78 9.66
CA MET A 90 -2.29 -3.41 10.69
C MET A 90 -3.02 -4.66 10.16
N LEU A 91 -3.33 -4.69 8.87
CA LEU A 91 -3.95 -5.82 8.18
C LEU A 91 -2.92 -6.81 7.61
N SER A 92 -1.66 -6.72 8.04
CA SER A 92 -0.57 -7.62 7.64
C SER A 92 -0.36 -7.69 6.12
N TYR A 93 -0.57 -6.59 5.40
CA TYR A 93 -0.21 -6.52 3.98
C TYR A 93 1.31 -6.63 3.81
N ARG A 94 1.74 -7.31 2.76
CA ARG A 94 3.16 -7.33 2.37
C ARG A 94 3.50 -6.01 1.69
N VAL A 95 4.61 -5.40 2.11
CA VAL A 95 5.09 -4.14 1.51
C VAL A 95 6.26 -4.40 0.58
N ILE A 96 6.14 -3.97 -0.69
CA ILE A 96 7.24 -3.92 -1.66
C ILE A 96 7.70 -2.47 -1.77
N ASP A 97 8.95 -2.21 -1.40
CA ASP A 97 9.55 -0.89 -1.49
C ASP A 97 10.49 -0.80 -2.71
N ILE A 98 10.13 0.04 -3.69
CA ILE A 98 10.89 0.21 -4.94
C ILE A 98 11.95 1.33 -4.87
N GLY A 99 12.17 1.91 -3.69
CA GLY A 99 13.27 2.84 -3.47
C GLY A 99 13.01 4.27 -3.93
N LEU A 100 14.07 5.06 -3.80
CA LEU A 100 14.18 6.39 -4.39
C LEU A 100 14.09 6.31 -5.93
N ASP A 101 13.66 7.42 -6.53
CA ASP A 101 13.64 7.58 -7.98
C ASP A 101 15.01 8.10 -8.41
N PRO A 102 15.80 7.30 -9.16
CA PRO A 102 17.13 7.70 -9.59
C PRO A 102 17.11 8.93 -10.51
N LYS A 103 15.94 9.29 -11.06
CA LYS A 103 15.78 10.49 -11.90
C LYS A 103 15.54 11.77 -11.09
N LYS A 104 15.31 11.68 -9.77
CA LYS A 104 15.06 12.85 -8.92
C LYS A 104 16.26 13.15 -8.02
N THR A 105 16.66 14.41 -8.00
CA THR A 105 17.77 14.91 -7.16
C THR A 105 17.41 14.99 -5.68
N TYR A 106 16.12 15.12 -5.34
CA TYR A 106 15.64 15.26 -3.96
C TYR A 106 14.62 14.16 -3.62
N GLY A 107 14.71 13.64 -2.40
CA GLY A 107 13.73 12.71 -1.83
C GLY A 107 12.35 13.35 -1.67
N SER A 108 11.28 12.55 -1.84
CA SER A 108 9.92 13.01 -1.55
C SER A 108 9.66 12.96 -0.04
N ILE A 109 9.01 14.00 0.50
CA ILE A 109 8.57 14.03 1.91
C ILE A 109 7.61 12.86 2.18
N SER A 110 6.70 12.56 1.25
CA SER A 110 5.77 11.43 1.35
C SER A 110 6.51 10.10 1.43
N TYR A 111 7.51 9.89 0.58
CA TYR A 111 8.30 8.65 0.60
C TYR A 111 9.15 8.53 1.88
N SER A 112 9.67 9.65 2.38
CA SER A 112 10.42 9.68 3.65
C SER A 112 9.52 9.31 4.84
N MET A 113 8.27 9.77 4.83
CA MET A 113 7.25 9.39 5.81
C MET A 113 6.92 7.89 5.73
N GLU A 114 6.72 7.34 4.53
CA GLU A 114 6.46 5.90 4.33
C GLU A 114 7.61 5.04 4.89
N LYS A 115 8.86 5.43 4.63
CA LYS A 115 10.06 4.79 5.19
C LYS A 115 10.09 4.81 6.71
N LEU A 116 9.77 5.96 7.32
CA LEU A 116 9.74 6.09 8.78
C LEU A 116 8.68 5.16 9.40
N LEU A 117 7.49 5.09 8.80
CA LEU A 117 6.42 4.23 9.29
C LEU A 117 6.79 2.74 9.21
N LEU A 118 7.42 2.30 8.12
CA LEU A 118 7.92 0.92 8.00
C LEU A 118 9.01 0.62 9.02
N PHE A 119 9.93 1.55 9.26
CA PHE A 119 10.96 1.38 10.28
C PHE A 119 10.35 1.20 11.68
N LEU A 120 9.36 2.03 12.02
CA LEU A 120 8.67 1.95 13.31
C LEU A 120 7.84 0.67 13.45
N SER A 121 7.20 0.19 12.38
CA SER A 121 6.43 -1.06 12.42
C SER A 121 7.34 -2.26 12.67
N GLN A 122 8.47 -2.34 11.97
CA GLN A 122 9.46 -3.41 12.17
C GLN A 122 10.06 -3.38 13.57
N TYR A 123 10.30 -2.20 14.14
CA TYR A 123 10.79 -2.08 15.50
C TYR A 123 9.81 -2.64 16.53
N ASN A 124 8.51 -2.41 16.36
CA ASN A 124 7.48 -2.91 17.29
C ASN A 124 7.33 -4.45 17.25
N ASP A 125 7.56 -5.07 16.10
CA ASP A 125 7.55 -6.53 15.95
C ASP A 125 8.80 -7.19 16.56
N VAL A 126 9.94 -6.48 16.62
CA VAL A 126 11.19 -6.99 17.22
C VAL A 126 11.20 -6.88 18.74
N VAL A 127 10.45 -5.94 19.31
CA VAL A 127 10.42 -5.67 20.77
C VAL A 127 9.38 -6.52 21.51
N ARG A 128 8.46 -7.20 20.80
CA ARG A 128 7.48 -8.14 21.37
C ARG A 128 8.00 -9.57 21.37
#